data_AF-A0AAV7GES6-F1
#
_entry.id   AF-A0AAV7GES6-F1
#
_cell.length_a   1.000
_cell.length_b   1.000
_cell.length_c   1.000
_cell.angle_alpha   90.00
_cell.angle_beta   90.00
_cell.angle_gamma   90.00
#
_symmetry.space_group_name_H-M   'P 1'
#
loop_
_entity.id
_entity.type
_entity.pdbx_description
1 polymer ?
#
loop_
_entity_poly.entity_id
_entity_poly.type
_entity_poly.pdbx_seq_one_letter_code
_entity_poly.pdbx_strand_id
1 'polypeptide(L)' 'MEGSSLDKENCRAKGGAPGFKVAILGAAGGIGQPLAILMKMNPLVSLLHLYNVVNSPGVTADINHMGTNVVVRGFLG' A
#
# COMPACT_ATOMS: atom_id res chain seq x y z
N MET A 1 30.09 -2.13 1.27
CA MET A 1 28.89 -1.86 2.08
C MET A 1 28.07 -0.83 1.31
N GLU A 2 27.37 -1.28 0.29
CA GLU A 2 26.59 -0.43 -0.59
C GLU A 2 25.16 -0.45 -0.06
N GLY A 3 24.88 0.43 0.91
CA GLY A 3 23.51 0.70 1.31
C GLY A 3 22.86 1.42 0.14
N SER A 4 21.97 0.74 -0.59
CA SER A 4 21.15 1.38 -1.60
C SER A 4 20.36 2.50 -0.93
N SER A 5 20.82 3.73 -1.11
CA SER A 5 20.08 4.92 -0.73
C SER A 5 18.82 4.91 -1.58
N LEU A 6 17.71 4.44 -1.01
CA LEU A 6 16.40 4.59 -1.62
C LEU A 6 16.07 6.08 -1.49
N ASP A 7 16.49 6.85 -2.49
CA ASP A 7 16.12 8.25 -2.59
C ASP A 7 14.60 8.34 -2.46
N LYS A 8 14.14 9.14 -1.51
CA LYS A 8 12.72 9.49 -1.35
C LYS A 8 12.36 10.37 -2.54
N GLU A 9 12.33 9.79 -3.73
CA GLU A 9 11.79 10.44 -4.90
C GLU A 9 10.42 10.96 -4.50
N ASN A 10 10.15 12.22 -4.83
CA ASN A 10 8.95 12.94 -4.45
C ASN A 10 7.72 12.37 -5.19
N CYS A 11 7.43 11.09 -4.92
CA CYS A 11 6.34 10.28 -5.41
C CYS A 11 5.05 10.72 -4.72
N ARG A 12 4.75 12.02 -4.79
CA ARG A 12 3.54 12.61 -4.22
C ARG A 12 2.34 12.06 -4.98
N ALA A 13 1.66 11.09 -4.37
CA ALA A 13 0.30 10.73 -4.77
C ALA A 13 -0.55 12.01 -4.69
N LYS A 14 -1.41 12.29 -5.68
CA LYS A 14 -2.32 13.44 -5.61
C LYS A 14 -3.18 13.31 -4.33
N GLY A 15 -2.84 14.09 -3.29
CA GLY A 15 -3.50 14.10 -1.99
C GLY A 15 -2.80 13.36 -0.83
N GLY A 16 -1.63 12.74 -1.04
CA GLY A 16 -0.92 11.96 0.00
C GLY A 16 0.39 12.60 0.49
N ALA A 17 0.88 12.12 1.64
CA ALA A 17 2.19 12.46 2.20
C ALA A 17 3.34 12.03 1.24
N PRO A 18 4.53 12.67 1.30
CA PRO A 18 5.69 12.22 0.52
C PRO A 18 6.12 10.81 0.97
N GLY A 19 6.33 9.90 0.01
CA GLY A 19 6.72 8.52 0.29
C GLY A 19 6.57 7.60 -0.93
N PHE A 20 6.96 6.34 -0.76
CA PHE A 20 6.93 5.32 -1.80
C PHE A 20 5.50 4.90 -2.16
N LYS A 21 5.31 4.60 -3.45
CA LYS A 21 4.10 3.98 -3.97
C LYS A 21 4.34 2.48 -4.05
N VAL A 22 3.46 1.70 -3.42
CA VAL A 22 3.59 0.24 -3.34
C VAL A 22 2.35 -0.39 -3.94
N ALA A 23 2.54 -1.44 -4.75
CA ALA A 23 1.47 -2.27 -5.27
C ALA A 23 1.64 -3.71 -4.78
N ILE A 24 0.55 -4.32 -4.33
CA ILE A 24 0.51 -5.72 -3.88
C ILE A 24 -0.44 -6.48 -4.81
N LEU A 25 0.09 -7.44 -5.56
CA LEU A 25 -0.70 -8.43 -6.30
C LEU A 25 -1.01 -9.62 -5.38
N GLY A 26 -2.27 -10.02 -5.30
CA GLY A 26 -2.71 -11.09 -4.40
C GLY A 26 -3.12 -10.60 -3.01
N ALA A 27 -3.55 -9.32 -2.88
CA ALA A 27 -3.82 -8.69 -1.60
C ALA A 27 -4.94 -9.37 -0.78
N ALA A 28 -5.87 -10.08 -1.43
CA ALA A 28 -6.94 -10.80 -0.74
C ALA A 28 -6.59 -12.25 -0.37
N GLY A 29 -5.36 -12.69 -0.65
CA GLY A 29 -4.86 -14.00 -0.19
C GLY A 29 -4.43 -13.97 1.28
N GLY A 30 -4.26 -15.15 1.89
CA GLY A 30 -3.90 -15.28 3.32
C GLY A 30 -2.59 -14.60 3.72
N ILE A 31 -1.66 -14.41 2.77
CA ILE A 31 -0.40 -13.67 3.00
C ILE A 31 -0.52 -12.20 2.56
N GLY A 32 -1.30 -11.93 1.52
CA GLY A 32 -1.49 -10.57 0.99
C GLY A 32 -2.14 -9.63 1.99
N GLN A 33 -3.10 -10.13 2.77
CA GLN A 33 -3.79 -9.36 3.80
C GLN A 33 -2.85 -8.86 4.92
N PRO A 34 -2.09 -9.72 5.63
CA PRO A 34 -1.14 -9.26 6.64
C PRO A 34 -0.01 -8.41 6.04
N LEU A 35 0.44 -8.70 4.81
CA LEU A 35 1.41 -7.86 4.11
C LEU A 35 0.88 -6.45 3.85
N ALA A 36 -0.39 -6.31 3.46
CA ALA A 36 -1.03 -5.02 3.23
C ALA A 36 -1.09 -4.18 4.53
N ILE A 37 -1.37 -4.80 5.67
CA ILE A 37 -1.34 -4.15 6.99
C ILE A 37 0.07 -3.65 7.32
N LEU A 38 1.09 -4.51 7.18
CA LEU A 38 2.47 -4.13 7.48
C LEU A 38 2.95 -2.96 6.61
N MET A 39 2.57 -2.96 5.32
CA MET A 39 2.89 -1.85 4.41
C MET A 39 2.13 -0.57 4.76
N LYS A 40 0.88 -0.68 5.22
CA LYS A 40 0.05 0.45 5.68
C LYS A 40 0.61 1.11 6.95
N MET A 41 1.30 0.36 7.80
CA MET A 41 1.96 0.86 9.02
C MET A 41 3.34 1.47 8.75
N ASN A 42 3.91 1.24 7.56
CA ASN A 42 5.24 1.76 7.23
C ASN A 42 5.17 3.26 6.90
N PRO A 43 5.84 4.15 7.67
CA PRO A 43 5.80 5.60 7.45
C PRO A 43 6.47 6.04 6.13
N LEU A 44 7.20 5.14 5.46
CA LEU A 44 7.80 5.41 4.17
C LEU A 44 6.82 5.24 3.01
N VAL A 45 5.67 4.57 3.22
CA VAL A 45 4.68 4.33 2.18
C VAL A 45 3.68 5.48 2.17
N SER A 46 3.39 6.02 0.99
CA SER A 46 2.38 7.07 0.79
C SER A 46 1.11 6.56 0.13
N LEU A 47 1.27 5.57 -0.74
CA LEU A 47 0.19 5.03 -1.56
C LEU A 47 0.32 3.51 -1.63
N LEU A 48 -0.76 2.81 -1.29
CA LEU A 48 -0.87 1.36 -1.36
C LEU A 48 -1.96 0.98 -2.37
N HIS A 49 -1.56 0.31 -3.45
CA HIS A 49 -2.48 -0.29 -4.42
C HIS A 49 -2.62 -1.78 -4.14
N LEU A 50 -3.86 -2.24 -3.95
CA LEU A 50 -4.18 -3.64 -3.69
C LEU A 50 -4.85 -4.23 -4.93
N TYR A 51 -4.24 -5.27 -5.50
CA TYR A 51 -4.76 -5.98 -6.66
C TYR A 51 -5.14 -7.40 -6.26
N ASN A 52 -6.33 -7.85 -6.65
CA ASN A 52 -6.73 -9.24 -6.58
C ASN A 52 -7.84 -9.55 -7.60
N VAL A 53 -7.91 -10.81 -8.03
CA VAL A 53 -8.95 -11.32 -8.95
C VAL A 53 -10.34 -11.27 -8.32
N VAL A 54 -10.44 -11.52 -7.02
CA VAL A 54 -11.69 -11.54 -6.26
C VAL A 54 -11.56 -10.78 -4.95
N ASN A 55 -12.64 -10.24 -4.39
CA ASN A 55 -12.67 -9.69 -3.01
C ASN A 55 -11.68 -8.54 -2.70
N SER A 56 -11.06 -7.91 -3.70
CA SER A 56 -10.18 -6.74 -3.54
C SER A 56 -10.86 -5.55 -2.81
N PRO A 57 -12.15 -5.22 -3.08
CA PRO A 57 -12.82 -4.11 -2.40
C PRO A 57 -12.98 -4.29 -0.88
N GLY A 58 -13.28 -5.51 -0.42
CA GLY A 58 -13.48 -5.80 1.00
C GLY A 58 -12.19 -5.61 1.80
N VAL A 59 -11.10 -6.21 1.33
CA VAL A 59 -9.78 -6.04 1.96
C VAL A 59 -9.33 -4.58 1.89
N THR A 60 -9.58 -3.89 0.78
CA THR A 60 -9.26 -2.46 0.67
C THR A 60 -10.01 -1.64 1.71
N ALA A 61 -11.30 -1.90 1.94
CA ALA A 61 -12.08 -1.20 2.96
C ALA A 61 -11.53 -1.45 4.38
N ASP A 62 -11.13 -2.69 4.68
CA ASP A 62 -10.51 -3.04 5.96
C ASP A 62 -9.18 -2.31 6.19
N ILE A 63 -8.32 -2.24 5.16
CA ILE A 63 -7.03 -1.55 5.30
C ILE A 63 -7.20 -0.02 5.27
N ASN A 64 -8.23 0.51 4.60
CA ASN A 64 -8.41 1.95 4.45
C ASN A 64 -8.94 2.63 5.71
N HIS A 65 -9.69 1.93 6.57
CA HIS A 65 -10.17 2.50 7.83
C HIS A 65 -9.09 2.56 8.92
N MET A 66 -7.91 1.94 8.72
CA MET A 66 -6.78 2.07 9.63
C MET A 66 -6.26 3.51 9.63
N GLY A 67 -6.10 4.09 10.83
CA GLY A 67 -5.69 5.48 11.05
C GLY A 67 -4.22 5.77 10.71
N THR A 68 -3.81 5.61 9.44
CA THR A 68 -2.50 6.02 8.95
C THR A 68 -2.62 6.94 7.73
N ASN A 69 -1.60 7.76 7.47
CA ASN A 69 -1.58 8.76 6.40
C ASN A 69 -1.41 8.19 4.98
N VAL A 70 -1.40 6.86 4.85
CA VAL A 70 -1.23 6.17 3.56
C VAL A 70 -2.57 6.11 2.84
N VAL A 71 -2.60 6.46 1.56
CA VAL A 71 -3.81 6.30 0.73
C VAL A 71 -3.88 4.87 0.22
N VAL A 72 -5.03 4.20 0.37
CA VAL A 72 -5.21 2.82 -0.10
C VAL A 72 -6.22 2.80 -1.24
N ARG A 73 -5.92 2.07 -2.31
CA ARG A 73 -6.84 1.86 -3.44
C ARG A 73 -6.88 0.39 -3.82
N GLY A 74 -8.09 -0.12 -3.98
CA GLY A 74 -8.35 -1.47 -4.45
C GLY A 74 -8.61 -1.46 -5.95
N PHE A 75 -8.01 -2.42 -6.64
CA PHE A 75 -8.24 -2.68 -8.05
C PHE A 75 -8.62 -4.15 -8.22
N LEU A 76 -9.59 -4.39 -9.10
CA LEU A 76 -9.91 -5.70 -9.60
C LEU A 76 -9.03 -5.94 -10.83
N GLY A 77 -8.35 -7.09 -10.89
CA GLY A 77 -7.40 -7.42 -11.95
C GLY A 77 -7.50 -8.88 -12.34
#